data_AF-A0A2H0WVI6-F1
#
_entry.id   AF-A0A2H0WVI6-F1
#
_cell.length_a   1.000
_cell.length_b   1.000
_cell.length_c   1.000
_cell.angle_alpha   90.00
_cell.angle_beta   90.00
_cell.angle_gamma   90.00
#
_symmetry.space_group_name_H-M   'P 1'
#
loop_
_entity.id
_entity.type
_entity.pdbx_description
1 polymer ?
#
loop_
_entity_poly.entity_id
_entity_poly.type
_entity_poly.pdbx_seq_one_letter_code
_entity_poly.pdbx_strand_id
1 'polypeptide(L)'
;MPRGYPSLAPEQKREIVARVKEKGERVADLAKEYGVHPRNIYGFLSRSGQNSGALLELAKLKREKDALLNIVGQLIVDQKLGKKIQHRYGR
;
A
#
# COMPACT_ATOMS: atom_id res chain seq x y z
N MET A 1 7.59 4.08 -32.98
CA MET A 1 7.50 3.94 -31.51
C MET A 1 8.01 2.56 -31.13
N PRO A 2 8.84 2.40 -30.07
CA PRO A 2 9.20 1.08 -29.58
C PRO A 2 7.93 0.30 -29.19
N ARG A 3 7.82 -0.94 -29.66
CA ARG A 3 6.69 -1.83 -29.33
C ARG A 3 7.05 -2.60 -28.06
N GLY A 4 6.41 -2.28 -26.94
CA GLY A 4 6.55 -3.01 -25.69
C GLY A 4 6.70 -2.11 -24.46
N TYR A 5 6.55 -2.71 -23.28
CA TYR A 5 6.80 -2.03 -22.02
C TYR A 5 8.31 -1.89 -21.76
N PRO A 6 8.78 -0.77 -21.19
CA PRO A 6 10.17 -0.61 -20.81
C PRO A 6 10.59 -1.64 -19.76
N SER A 7 11.87 -1.99 -19.78
CA SER A 7 12.50 -2.78 -18.71
C SER A 7 12.80 -1.86 -17.52
N LEU A 8 12.63 -2.38 -16.30
CA LEU A 8 12.97 -1.64 -15.08
C LEU A 8 14.48 -1.60 -14.88
N ALA A 9 15.01 -0.40 -14.64
CA ALA A 9 16.38 -0.19 -14.20
C ALA A 9 16.61 -0.86 -12.82
N PRO A 10 17.85 -1.23 -12.46
CA PRO A 10 18.16 -1.83 -11.16
C PRO A 10 17.66 -1.02 -9.97
N GLU A 11 17.82 0.32 -10.01
CA GLU A 11 17.36 1.19 -8.93
C GLU A 11 15.84 1.23 -8.80
N GLN A 12 15.12 1.26 -9.93
CA GLN A 12 13.66 1.17 -9.92
C GLN A 12 13.17 -0.15 -9.32
N LYS A 13 13.86 -1.26 -9.59
CA LYS A 13 13.54 -2.56 -8.98
C LYS A 13 13.72 -2.53 -7.47
N ARG A 14 14.81 -1.94 -6.97
CA ARG A 14 15.07 -1.80 -5.53
C ARG A 14 14.00 -0.94 -4.87
N GLU A 15 13.66 0.19 -5.48
CA GLU A 15 12.63 1.08 -4.98
C GLU A 15 11.26 0.40 -4.92
N ILE A 16 10.86 -0.30 -5.98
CA ILE A 16 9.59 -1.05 -6.02
C ILE A 16 9.55 -2.09 -4.88
N VAL A 17 10.65 -2.80 -4.62
CA VAL A 17 10.71 -3.76 -3.49
C VAL A 17 10.50 -3.04 -2.18
N ALA A 18 11.21 -1.92 -1.94
CA ALA A 18 11.07 -1.14 -0.72
C ALA A 18 9.64 -0.63 -0.55
N ARG A 19 9.01 -0.07 -1.60
CA ARG A 19 7.64 0.46 -1.53
C ARG A 19 6.59 -0.62 -1.28
N VAL A 20 6.72 -1.79 -1.90
CA VAL A 20 5.81 -2.90 -1.61
C VAL A 20 6.03 -3.41 -0.18
N LYS A 21 7.28 -3.61 0.25
CA LYS A 21 7.61 -4.20 1.55
C LYS A 21 7.36 -3.25 2.72
N GLU A 22 7.76 -2.00 2.60
CA GLU A 22 7.77 -1.01 3.68
C GLU A 22 6.44 -0.26 3.73
N LYS A 23 5.97 0.23 2.59
CA LYS A 23 4.76 1.06 2.47
C LYS A 23 3.50 0.27 2.13
N GLY A 24 3.61 -0.99 1.73
CA GLY A 24 2.45 -1.83 1.40
C GLY A 24 1.75 -1.44 0.08
N GLU A 25 2.43 -0.72 -0.81
CA GLU A 25 1.86 -0.27 -2.07
C GLU A 25 1.51 -1.44 -3.01
N ARG A 26 0.46 -1.24 -3.84
CA ARG A 26 -0.01 -2.29 -4.75
C ARG A 26 0.84 -2.29 -6.03
N VAL A 27 1.23 -3.49 -6.46
CA VAL A 27 1.97 -3.69 -7.72
C VAL A 27 1.25 -3.09 -8.93
N ALA A 28 -0.08 -3.09 -8.95
CA ALA A 28 -0.86 -2.50 -10.04
C ALA A 28 -0.69 -0.98 -10.15
N ASP A 29 -0.54 -0.29 -9.02
CA ASP A 29 -0.37 1.16 -8.99
C ASP A 29 1.06 1.54 -9.38
N LEU A 30 2.05 0.82 -8.82
CA LEU A 30 3.45 0.94 -9.22
C LEU A 30 3.65 0.64 -10.71
N ALA A 31 2.97 -0.37 -11.26
CA ALA A 31 3.07 -0.68 -12.69
C ALA A 31 2.63 0.50 -13.58
N LYS A 32 1.56 1.21 -13.19
CA LYS A 32 1.11 2.42 -13.88
C LYS A 32 2.11 3.55 -13.75
N GLU A 33 2.61 3.80 -12.53
CA GLU A 33 3.58 4.86 -12.24
C GLU A 33 4.87 4.71 -13.03
N TYR A 34 5.42 3.50 -13.08
CA TYR A 34 6.66 3.21 -13.80
C TYR A 34 6.45 2.92 -15.29
N GLY A 35 5.20 2.95 -15.77
CA GLY A 35 4.87 2.68 -17.17
C GLY A 35 5.23 1.28 -17.63
N VAL A 36 5.14 0.27 -16.76
CA VAL A 36 5.50 -1.14 -17.04
C VAL A 36 4.29 -2.06 -16.91
N HIS A 37 4.37 -3.24 -17.54
CA HIS A 37 3.33 -4.25 -17.35
C HIS A 37 3.42 -4.83 -15.92
N PRO A 38 2.30 -5.01 -15.18
CA PRO A 38 2.32 -5.58 -13.83
C PRO A 38 3.04 -6.93 -13.74
N ARG A 39 2.90 -7.77 -14.78
CA ARG A 39 3.60 -9.07 -14.90
C ARG A 39 5.12 -8.93 -14.77
N ASN A 40 5.71 -7.83 -15.25
CA ASN A 40 7.15 -7.60 -15.14
C ASN A 40 7.55 -7.39 -13.68
N ILE A 41 6.72 -6.67 -12.92
CA ILE A 41 6.93 -6.46 -11.47
C ILE A 41 6.80 -7.77 -10.70
N TYR A 42 5.68 -8.49 -10.88
CA TYR A 42 5.49 -9.79 -10.22
C TYR A 42 6.60 -10.79 -10.58
N GLY A 43 7.02 -10.81 -11.85
CA GLY A 43 8.06 -11.71 -12.34
C GLY A 43 9.44 -11.43 -11.76
N PHE A 44 9.78 -10.18 -11.43
CA PHE A 44 11.06 -9.90 -10.77
C PHE A 44 10.95 -10.06 -9.25
N LEU A 45 9.81 -9.73 -8.64
CA LEU A 45 9.57 -9.95 -7.21
C LEU A 45 9.71 -11.44 -6.86
N SER A 46 9.19 -12.34 -7.69
CA SER A 46 9.36 -13.79 -7.51
C SER A 46 10.81 -14.27 -7.66
N ARG A 47 11.58 -13.66 -8.59
CA ARG A 47 13.00 -13.99 -8.81
C ARG A 47 13.94 -13.44 -7.73
N SER A 48 13.49 -12.47 -6.93
CA SER A 48 14.32 -11.81 -5.91
C SER A 48 14.63 -12.69 -4.68
N GLY A 49 14.20 -13.96 -4.66
CA GLY A 49 14.44 -14.90 -3.56
C GLY A 49 13.68 -14.58 -2.28
N GLN A 50 12.96 -13.46 -2.24
CA GLN A 50 11.98 -13.14 -1.21
C GLN A 50 10.73 -13.93 -1.55
N ASN A 51 10.22 -14.78 -0.64
CA ASN A 51 8.95 -15.49 -0.81
C ASN A 51 7.85 -14.52 -1.29
N SER A 52 7.63 -14.44 -2.60
CA SER A 52 6.87 -13.33 -3.20
C SER A 52 5.42 -13.34 -2.75
N GLY A 53 4.88 -14.52 -2.41
CA GLY A 53 3.59 -14.65 -1.74
C GLY A 53 3.56 -13.97 -0.38
N ALA A 54 4.54 -14.26 0.50
CA ALA A 54 4.62 -13.66 1.83
C ALA A 54 4.77 -12.12 1.78
N LEU A 55 5.50 -11.61 0.78
CA LEU A 55 5.68 -10.16 0.59
C LEU A 55 4.37 -9.47 0.17
N LEU A 56 3.59 -10.09 -0.71
CA LEU A 56 2.29 -9.55 -1.14
C LEU A 56 1.24 -9.62 -0.02
N GLU A 57 1.23 -10.71 0.76
CA GLU A 57 0.37 -10.83 1.95
C GLU A 57 0.74 -9.81 3.02
N LEU A 58 2.03 -9.58 3.27
CA LEU A 58 2.50 -8.53 4.17
C LEU A 58 2.02 -7.14 3.73
N ALA A 59 2.14 -6.83 2.43
CA ALA A 59 1.69 -5.57 1.86
C ALA A 59 0.16 -5.39 1.98
N LYS A 60 -0.61 -6.47 1.82
CA LYS A 60 -2.06 -6.47 2.04
C LYS A 60 -2.39 -6.23 3.51
N LEU A 61 -1.74 -6.95 4.43
CA LEU A 61 -1.95 -6.83 5.87
C LEU A 61 -1.67 -5.41 6.38
N LYS A 62 -0.62 -4.75 5.87
CA LYS A 62 -0.33 -3.35 6.20
C LYS A 62 -1.45 -2.40 5.80
N ARG A 63 -1.99 -2.54 4.59
CA ARG A 63 -3.12 -1.73 4.11
C ARG A 63 -4.38 -1.95 4.94
N GLU A 64 -4.66 -3.20 5.32
CA GLU A 64 -5.79 -3.53 6.20
C GLU A 64 -5.61 -2.93 7.61
N LYS A 65 -4.39 -3.00 8.17
CA LYS A 65 -4.04 -2.37 9.45
C LYS A 65 -4.25 -0.85 9.41
N ASP A 66 -3.78 -0.19 8.35
CA ASP A 66 -3.88 1.26 8.22
C ASP A 66 -5.34 1.71 8.02
N ALA A 67 -6.12 0.97 7.23
CA ALA A 67 -7.56 1.20 7.10
C ALA A 67 -8.28 1.07 8.45
N LEU A 68 -7.94 0.04 9.24
CA LEU A 68 -8.50 -0.17 10.57
C LEU A 68 -8.15 0.97 11.53
N LEU A 69 -6.89 1.42 11.56
CA LEU A 69 -6.46 2.54 12.40
C LEU A 69 -7.20 3.83 12.05
N ASN A 70 -7.44 4.08 10.76
CA ASN A 70 -8.21 5.25 10.32
C ASN A 70 -9.66 5.20 10.81
N ILE A 71 -10.32 4.03 10.69
CA ILE A 71 -11.69 3.84 11.18
C ILE A 71 -11.75 4.06 12.70
N VAL A 72 -10.84 3.43 13.45
CA VAL A 72 -10.78 3.56 14.92
C VAL A 72 -10.53 5.02 15.32
N GLY A 73 -9.62 5.71 14.63
CA GLY A 73 -9.35 7.13 14.84
C GLY A 73 -10.60 7.99 14.66
N GLN A 74 -11.34 7.79 13.57
CA GLN A 74 -12.58 8.51 13.31
C GLN A 74 -13.63 8.26 14.38
N LEU A 75 -13.83 7.00 14.80
CA LEU A 75 -14.78 6.65 15.86
C LEU A 75 -14.43 7.33 17.19
N ILE A 76 -13.15 7.43 17.55
CA ILE A 76 -12.71 8.14 18.76
C ILE A 76 -13.01 9.64 18.66
N VAL A 77 -12.77 10.25 17.50
CA VAL A 77 -13.09 11.67 17.25
C VAL A 77 -14.59 11.91 17.42
N ASP A 78 -15.42 11.10 16.77
CA ASP A 78 -16.88 11.20 16.82
C ASP A 78 -17.40 11.02 18.25
N GLN A 79 -16.86 10.07 19.00
CA GLN A 79 -17.20 9.85 20.42
C GLN A 79 -16.85 11.08 21.28
N LYS A 80 -15.66 11.68 21.10
CA LYS A 80 -15.24 12.86 21.84
C LYS A 80 -16.12 14.07 21.52
N LEU A 81 -16.47 14.27 20.24
CA LEU A 81 -17.38 15.32 19.81
C LEU A 81 -18.78 15.13 20.40
N GLY A 82 -19.31 13.91 20.37
CA GLY A 82 -20.58 13.55 21.01
C GLY A 82 -20.59 13.90 22.50
N LYS A 83 -19.57 13.48 23.26
CA LYS A 83 -19.42 13.83 24.68
C LYS A 83 -19.39 15.35 24.92
N LYS A 84 -18.66 16.11 24.07
CA LYS A 84 -18.57 17.58 24.18
C LYS A 84 -19.90 18.28 23.88
N ILE A 85 -20.73 17.73 22.99
CA ILE A 85 -22.07 18.25 22.68
C ILE A 85 -23.01 17.94 23.85
N GLN A 86 -23.01 16.70 24.35
CA GLN A 86 -23.79 16.30 25.52
C GLN A 86 -23.46 17.17 26.75
N HIS A 87 -22.18 17.44 27.02
CA HIS A 87 -21.78 18.32 28.12
C HIS A 87 -22.18 19.80 27.93
N ARG A 88 -22.34 20.27 26.69
CA ARG A 88 -22.74 21.67 26.40
C ARG A 88 -24.25 21.89 26.43
N TYR A 89 -25.05 20.87 26.14
CA TYR A 89 -26.49 20.99 25.97
C TYR A 89 -27.32 20.11 26.91
N GLY A 90 -26.69 19.19 27.65
CA GLY A 90 -27.31 18.44 28.74
C GLY A 90 -27.17 19.22 30.06
N ARG A 91 -28.28 19.36 30.79
CA ARG A 91 -28.29 19.68 32.23
C ARG A 91 -27.51 18.63 33.01
#